data_AF-A0A2N1F8H6-F1
#
_entry.id   AF-A0A2N1F8H6-F1
#
_cell.length_a   1.000
_cell.length_b   1.000
_cell.length_c   1.000
_cell.angle_alpha   90.00
_cell.angle_beta   90.00
_cell.angle_gamma   90.00
#
_symmetry.space_group_name_H-M   'P 1'
#
loop_
_entity.id
_entity.type
_entity.pdbx_description
1 polymer ?
#
loop_
_entity_poly.entity_id
_entity_poly.type
_entity_poly.pdbx_seq_one_letter_code
_entity_poly.pdbx_strand_id
1 'polypeptide(L)'
;MLAASEKKEIKKQEQDRKLLTIENYELIRDSPYADKLSKHTIYREKDKLKFTSKNGYTRFYLEINRDKPNNVKLIGLDGYGIRNREFLKHTANLIRKIPRA
;
A
#
# COMPACT_ATOMS: atom_id res chain seq x y z
N MET A 1 2.95 1.73 30.77
CA MET A 1 3.17 0.44 30.08
C MET A 1 2.19 0.35 28.91
N LEU A 2 2.64 0.13 27.67
CA LEU A 2 1.75 -0.16 26.54
C LEU A 2 1.09 -1.54 26.72
N ALA A 3 -0.19 -1.65 26.40
CA ALA A 3 -0.92 -2.91 26.46
C ALA A 3 -0.35 -3.93 25.46
N ALA A 4 -0.46 -5.23 25.75
CA ALA A 4 0.06 -6.28 24.87
C ALA A 4 -0.56 -6.25 23.45
N SER A 5 -1.81 -5.79 23.34
CA SER A 5 -2.51 -5.61 22.05
C SER A 5 -1.86 -4.51 21.20
N GLU A 6 -1.52 -3.38 21.80
CA GLU A 6 -0.89 -2.23 21.12
C GLU A 6 0.49 -2.60 20.58
N LYS A 7 1.28 -3.35 21.36
CA LYS A 7 2.61 -3.85 20.93
C LYS A 7 2.51 -4.77 19.73
N LYS A 8 1.48 -5.63 19.65
CA LYS A 8 1.25 -6.50 18.49
C LYS A 8 0.88 -5.71 17.25
N GLU A 9 0.04 -4.68 17.39
CA GLU A 9 -0.37 -3.84 16.27
C GLU A 9 0.81 -3.05 15.69
N ILE A 10 1.67 -2.48 16.54
CA ILE A 10 2.89 -1.76 16.12
C ILE A 10 3.81 -2.69 15.31
N LYS A 11 4.11 -3.89 15.82
CA LYS A 11 4.94 -4.87 15.09
C LYS A 11 4.36 -5.24 13.74
N LYS A 12 3.04 -5.41 13.66
CA LYS A 12 2.35 -5.72 12.39
C LYS A 12 2.48 -4.57 11.39
N GLN A 13 2.30 -3.33 11.84
CA GLN A 13 2.48 -2.17 10.97
C GLN A 13 3.92 -2.06 10.46
N GLU A 14 4.92 -2.33 11.30
CA GLU A 14 6.32 -2.38 10.87
C GLU A 14 6.56 -3.47 9.81
N GLN A 15 5.99 -4.66 9.99
CA GLN A 15 6.05 -5.73 9.00
C GLN A 15 5.37 -5.34 7.68
N ASP A 16 4.20 -4.72 7.75
CA ASP A 16 3.48 -4.25 6.56
C ASP A 16 4.29 -3.17 5.81
N ARG A 17 5.00 -2.27 6.53
CA ARG A 17 5.89 -1.26 5.91
C ARG A 17 7.05 -1.87 5.15
N LYS A 18 7.58 -3.01 5.61
CA LYS A 18 8.67 -3.73 4.91
C LYS A 18 8.23 -4.28 3.56
N LEU A 19 6.93 -4.39 3.30
CA LEU A 19 6.41 -4.82 2.00
C LEU A 19 6.36 -3.68 0.97
N LEU A 20 6.59 -2.42 1.35
CA LEU A 20 6.64 -1.29 0.42
C LEU A 20 7.99 -1.23 -0.31
N THR A 21 8.29 -2.26 -1.10
CA THR A 21 9.52 -2.38 -1.92
C THR A 21 9.22 -2.16 -3.39
N ILE A 22 10.26 -1.90 -4.20
CA ILE A 22 10.13 -1.82 -5.67
C ILE A 22 9.55 -3.11 -6.23
N GLU A 23 10.08 -4.27 -5.83
CA GLU A 23 9.58 -5.58 -6.27
C GLU A 23 8.06 -5.72 -6.06
N ASN A 24 7.56 -5.35 -4.87
CA ASN A 24 6.13 -5.45 -4.59
C ASN A 24 5.31 -4.33 -5.26
N TYR A 25 5.91 -3.17 -5.54
CA TYR A 25 5.29 -2.14 -6.36
C TYR A 25 5.08 -2.66 -7.79
N GLU A 26 6.10 -3.28 -8.38
CA GLU A 26 6.05 -3.87 -9.71
C GLU A 26 5.07 -5.04 -9.75
N LEU A 27 5.03 -5.87 -8.69
CA LEU A 27 4.03 -6.91 -8.53
C LEU A 27 2.60 -6.36 -8.62
N ILE A 28 2.31 -5.22 -7.99
CA ILE A 28 0.99 -4.57 -8.09
C ILE A 28 0.79 -3.94 -9.48
N ARG A 29 1.82 -3.30 -10.04
CA ARG A 29 1.76 -2.63 -11.35
C ARG A 29 1.42 -3.63 -12.46
N ASP A 30 2.10 -4.76 -12.49
CA ASP A 30 2.12 -5.67 -13.62
C ASP A 30 1.12 -6.82 -13.47
N SER A 31 0.67 -7.12 -12.24
CA SER A 31 -0.26 -8.22 -12.00
C SER A 31 -1.69 -7.91 -12.43
N PRO A 32 -2.31 -8.74 -13.29
CA PRO A 32 -3.73 -8.62 -13.61
C PRO A 32 -4.63 -8.99 -12.42
N TYR A 33 -4.10 -9.63 -11.39
CA TYR A 33 -4.83 -9.95 -10.16
C TYR A 33 -4.98 -8.74 -9.24
N ALA A 34 -4.11 -7.72 -9.38
CA ALA A 34 -4.12 -6.54 -8.53
C ALA A 34 -5.46 -5.79 -8.61
N ASP A 35 -6.01 -5.60 -9.82
CA ASP A 35 -7.30 -4.93 -10.01
C ASP A 35 -8.47 -5.74 -9.45
N LYS A 36 -8.42 -7.07 -9.59
CA LYS A 36 -9.48 -7.97 -9.08
C LYS A 36 -9.51 -8.05 -7.56
N LEU A 37 -8.34 -8.01 -6.93
CA LEU A 37 -8.17 -8.16 -5.48
C LEU A 37 -8.31 -6.84 -4.72
N SER A 38 -8.08 -5.71 -5.40
CA SER A 38 -8.17 -4.39 -4.79
C SER A 38 -9.63 -3.95 -4.63
N LYS A 39 -9.91 -3.24 -3.53
CA LYS A 39 -11.19 -2.54 -3.31
C LYS A 39 -11.29 -1.22 -4.09
N HIS A 40 -10.18 -0.78 -4.67
CA HIS A 40 -10.02 0.48 -5.40
C HIS A 40 -9.60 0.18 -6.83
N THR A 41 -10.05 1.03 -7.76
CA THR A 41 -9.49 1.06 -9.11
C THR A 41 -8.04 1.53 -9.05
N ILE A 42 -7.13 0.80 -9.69
CA ILE A 42 -5.70 1.10 -9.72
C ILE A 42 -5.35 1.75 -11.05
N TYR A 43 -5.04 3.05 -11.01
CA TYR A 43 -4.50 3.75 -12.17
C TYR A 43 -2.97 3.71 -12.13
N ARG A 44 -2.37 3.29 -13.24
CA ARG A 44 -0.93 3.11 -13.39
C ARG A 44 -0.35 4.30 -14.13
N GLU A 45 0.56 5.00 -13.47
CA GLU A 45 1.38 6.07 -14.05
C GLU A 45 2.85 5.63 -13.99
N LYS A 46 3.73 6.36 -14.69
CA LYS A 46 5.14 6.01 -14.85
C LYS A 46 5.82 5.62 -13.52
N ASP A 47 5.63 6.44 -12.48
CA ASP A 47 6.24 6.25 -11.15
C ASP A 47 5.22 6.23 -10.02
N LYS A 48 3.92 6.09 -10.34
CA LYS A 48 2.83 6.11 -9.35
C LYS A 48 1.74 5.08 -9.64
N LEU A 49 1.21 4.48 -8.57
CA LEU A 49 -0.02 3.70 -8.59
C LEU A 49 -1.08 4.41 -7.76
N LYS A 50 -2.12 4.96 -8.40
CA LYS A 50 -3.21 5.68 -7.74
C LYS A 50 -4.36 4.73 -7.41
N PHE A 51 -4.77 4.70 -6.15
CA PHE A 51 -5.89 3.91 -5.67
C PHE A 51 -7.11 4.80 -5.52
N THR A 52 -8.07 4.62 -6.42
CA THR A 52 -9.26 5.46 -6.54
C THR A 52 -10.50 4.68 -6.17
N SER A 53 -11.34 5.25 -5.32
CA SER A 53 -12.62 4.63 -4.94
C SER A 53 -13.58 4.61 -6.13
N LYS A 54 -14.62 3.78 -6.05
CA LYS A 54 -15.62 3.61 -7.11
C LYS A 54 -16.34 4.91 -7.51
N ASN A 55 -16.37 5.90 -6.62
CA ASN A 55 -16.94 7.22 -6.85
C ASN A 55 -15.94 8.24 -7.45
N GLY A 56 -14.75 7.80 -7.89
CA GLY A 56 -13.81 8.63 -8.65
C GLY A 56 -12.77 9.39 -7.82
N TYR A 57 -12.80 9.32 -6.49
CA TYR A 57 -11.83 10.03 -5.63
C TYR A 57 -10.59 9.18 -5.34
N THR A 58 -9.40 9.70 -5.65
CA THR A 58 -8.14 9.03 -5.27
C THR A 58 -7.96 9.11 -3.75
N ARG A 59 -7.83 7.96 -3.10
CA ARG A 59 -7.66 7.85 -1.64
C ARG A 59 -6.20 7.92 -1.23
N PHE A 60 -5.35 7.23 -1.97
CA PHE A 60 -3.92 7.18 -1.73
C PHE A 60 -3.19 6.76 -3.00
N TYR A 61 -1.87 6.91 -2.99
CA TYR A 61 -1.02 6.38 -4.05
C TYR A 61 0.27 5.79 -3.49
N LEU A 62 0.81 4.83 -4.23
CA LEU A 62 2.19 4.37 -4.08
C LEU A 62 3.04 5.15 -5.09
N GLU A 63 4.18 5.63 -4.64
CA GLU A 63 5.13 6.40 -5.47
C GLU A 63 6.51 5.81 -5.32
N ILE A 64 7.20 5.60 -6.44
CA ILE A 64 8.62 5.26 -6.42
C ILE A 64 9.37 6.50 -5.92
N ASN A 65 10.08 6.36 -4.81
CA ASN A 65 10.87 7.42 -4.20
C ASN A 65 12.22 6.84 -3.75
N ARG A 66 13.25 7.03 -4.59
CA ARG A 66 14.59 6.46 -4.41
C ARG A 66 15.35 7.05 -3.21
N ASP A 67 14.85 8.13 -2.61
CA ASP A 67 15.41 8.76 -1.42
C ASP A 67 14.88 8.15 -0.10
N LYS A 68 14.06 7.09 -0.19
CA LYS A 68 13.50 6.38 0.98
C LYS A 68 14.10 4.98 1.12
N PRO A 69 14.23 4.47 2.35
CA PRO A 69 14.93 3.20 2.62
C PRO A 69 14.36 1.99 1.88
N ASN A 70 13.08 2.01 1.50
CA ASN A 70 12.45 0.92 0.73
C ASN A 70 12.10 1.31 -0.72
N ASN A 71 12.55 2.48 -1.18
CA ASN A 71 12.35 3.01 -2.52
C ASN A 71 10.88 3.21 -2.98
N VAL A 72 9.89 2.92 -2.12
CA VAL A 72 8.47 3.14 -2.37
C VAL A 72 7.84 3.83 -1.16
N LYS A 73 7.03 4.85 -1.44
CA LYS A 73 6.31 5.62 -0.43
C LYS A 73 4.80 5.47 -0.63
N LEU A 74 4.08 5.22 0.46
CA LEU A 74 2.63 5.30 0.50
C LEU A 74 2.20 6.69 0.96
N ILE A 75 1.35 7.35 0.18
CA ILE A 75 0.84 8.70 0.48
C ILE A 75 -0.69 8.67 0.45
N GLY A 76 -1.32 8.87 1.61
CA GLY A 76 -2.76 9.11 1.72
C GLY A 76 -3.11 10.56 1.40
N LEU A 77 -4.21 10.76 0.66
CA LEU A 77 -4.69 12.08 0.24
C LEU A 77 -5.72 12.71 1.21
N ASP A 78 -6.27 11.91 2.14
CA ASP A 78 -7.34 12.32 3.07
C ASP A 78 -6.84 13.03 4.36
N GLY A 79 -5.70 13.72 4.31
CA GLY A 79 -5.29 14.71 5.33
C GLY A 79 -4.94 14.23 6.75
N TYR A 80 -5.26 13.00 7.16
CA TYR A 80 -4.97 12.49 8.51
C TYR A 80 -4.24 11.14 8.49
N GLY A 81 -3.08 11.09 9.16
CA GLY A 81 -2.18 9.92 9.22
C GLY A 81 -2.79 8.62 9.76
N ILE A 82 -4.00 8.67 10.33
CA ILE A 82 -4.77 7.50 10.77
C ILE A 82 -5.10 6.59 9.58
N ARG A 83 -5.55 7.15 8.45
CA ARG A 83 -5.91 6.37 7.25
C ARG A 83 -4.70 5.75 6.56
N ASN A 84 -3.50 6.29 6.77
CA ASN A 84 -2.27 5.69 6.23
C ASN A 84 -2.04 4.26 6.76
N ARG A 85 -2.48 3.96 8.00
CA ARG A 85 -2.43 2.59 8.54
C ARG A 85 -3.37 1.65 7.80
N GLU A 86 -4.58 2.10 7.49
CA GLU A 86 -5.55 1.33 6.73
C GLU A 86 -5.10 1.08 5.30
N PHE A 87 -4.56 2.12 4.64
CA PHE A 87 -4.01 2.01 3.29
C PHE A 87 -2.77 1.10 3.24
N LEU A 88 -1.92 1.17 4.26
CA LEU A 88 -0.78 0.27 4.41
C LEU A 88 -1.24 -1.19 4.55
N LYS A 89 -2.20 -1.44 5.45
CA LYS A 89 -2.78 -2.77 5.64
C LYS A 89 -3.45 -3.29 4.36
N HIS A 90 -4.17 -2.42 3.64
CA HIS A 90 -4.77 -2.75 2.34
C HIS A 90 -3.69 -3.16 1.33
N THR A 91 -2.65 -2.36 1.19
CA THR A 91 -1.53 -2.62 0.27
C THR A 91 -0.80 -3.91 0.61
N ALA A 92 -0.46 -4.12 1.88
CA ALA A 92 0.18 -5.34 2.35
C ALA A 92 -0.67 -6.59 2.10
N ASN A 93 -1.99 -6.50 2.31
CA ASN A 93 -2.91 -7.60 2.01
C ASN A 93 -3.02 -7.86 0.51
N LEU A 94 -2.99 -6.81 -0.32
CA LEU A 94 -2.99 -6.96 -1.77
C LEU A 94 -1.75 -7.73 -2.23
N ILE A 95 -0.56 -7.31 -1.79
CA ILE A 95 0.72 -7.97 -2.08
C ILE A 95 0.70 -9.44 -1.67
N ARG A 96 0.22 -9.76 -0.46
CA ARG A 96 0.15 -11.14 0.04
C ARG A 96 -0.81 -12.04 -0.74
N LYS A 97 -1.81 -11.47 -1.42
CA LYS A 97 -2.84 -12.23 -2.16
C LYS A 97 -2.53 -12.39 -3.64
N ILE A 98 -1.68 -11.54 -4.20
CA ILE A 98 -1.24 -11.68 -5.58
C ILE A 98 -0.36 -12.95 -5.65
N PRO A 99 -0.70 -13.93 -6.50
CA PRO A 99 0.17 -15.08 -6.72
C PRO A 99 1.52 -14.62 -7.26
N ARG A 100 2.61 -15.16 -6.70
CA ARG A 100 3.95 -14.95 -7.27
C ARG A 100 4.13 -15.94 -8.42
N ALA A 101 4.51 -15.42 -9.58
CA ALA A 101 4.94 -16.23 -10.72
C ALA A 101 6.30 -16.86 -10.43
#